data_AF-A0A7C6K9J8-F1
#
_entry.id   AF-A0A7C6K9J8-F1
#
_cell.length_a   1.000
_cell.length_b   1.000
_cell.length_c   1.000
_cell.angle_alpha   90.00
_cell.angle_beta   90.00
_cell.angle_gamma   90.00
#
_symmetry.space_group_name_H-M   'P 1'
#
loop_
_entity.id
_entity.type
_entity.pdbx_description
1 polymer ?
#
loop_
_entity_poly.entity_id
_entity_poly.type
_entity_poly.pdbx_seq_one_letter_code
_entity_poly.pdbx_strand_id
1 'polypeptide(L)'
;MFKRLGLLVLIVALVAAVFTGCGGQDTTDEEQPETVEVDELQDGKYLVKMPVSEQGNYPMAQMEVEDGEIVSFKYAEILVDSGEEKSEDNYEYQDGLDVIANLNEQFNEKKDLNEVDFDAVSGATFTKGEFKKAVNELLVMASKGETYEPVYLDGEYEAKAEEPSNDWLAEVVVIVREGQIVGIDYSEVAVKDMDSSKVVFDDDNKPVMGADDKPKTEPVKVKKGDKKSIENYAHLDAFDVIKGVQKQVIDNNGVEDLNLDGITGATGTRETMLDLIAKALEEAK
;
A
#
# COMPACT_ATOMS: atom_id res chain seq x y z
N MET A 1 -43.99 -52.48 10.21
CA MET A 1 -43.85 -51.12 9.63
C MET A 1 -42.37 -50.78 9.54
N PHE A 2 -41.98 -50.21 8.39
CA PHE A 2 -40.70 -49.62 7.96
C PHE A 2 -39.63 -49.33 9.03
N LYS A 3 -38.40 -49.86 8.92
CA LYS A 3 -37.23 -49.43 8.10
C LYS A 3 -36.54 -48.14 8.59
N ARG A 4 -35.23 -48.31 8.88
CA ARG A 4 -34.05 -47.44 8.63
C ARG A 4 -33.70 -46.32 9.63
N LEU A 5 -32.47 -46.46 10.15
CA LEU A 5 -31.30 -45.57 10.00
C LEU A 5 -31.45 -44.07 10.28
N GLY A 6 -30.58 -43.53 11.14
CA GLY A 6 -30.33 -42.09 11.23
C GLY A 6 -29.30 -41.74 12.30
N LEU A 7 -28.05 -41.57 11.88
CA LEU A 7 -26.98 -40.87 12.60
C LEU A 7 -27.44 -39.42 12.89
N LEU A 8 -27.16 -38.87 14.07
CA LEU A 8 -27.18 -37.41 14.26
C LEU A 8 -26.23 -36.98 15.38
N VAL A 9 -25.25 -36.20 14.93
CA VAL A 9 -24.29 -35.37 15.67
C VAL A 9 -25.03 -34.31 16.51
N LEU A 10 -24.55 -34.04 17.73
CA LEU A 10 -24.92 -32.87 18.53
C LEU A 10 -23.65 -32.26 19.17
N ILE A 11 -23.02 -31.25 18.56
CA ILE A 11 -22.96 -29.81 18.88
C ILE A 11 -22.24 -29.44 20.22
N VAL A 12 -21.46 -28.34 20.13
CA VAL A 12 -20.94 -27.42 21.17
C VAL A 12 -19.72 -27.97 21.91
N ALA A 13 -18.59 -27.29 22.16
CA ALA A 13 -18.19 -25.90 22.34
C ALA A 13 -16.63 -25.92 22.35
N LEU A 14 -15.80 -24.88 22.38
CA LEU A 14 -15.92 -23.49 22.79
C LEU A 14 -14.59 -22.84 22.35
N VAL A 15 -14.67 -21.63 21.81
CA VAL A 15 -13.53 -20.72 21.66
C VAL A 15 -12.96 -20.40 23.05
N ALA A 16 -11.63 -20.46 23.21
CA ALA A 16 -10.90 -19.71 24.23
C ALA A 16 -9.47 -19.41 23.77
N ALA A 17 -9.23 -18.11 23.55
CA ALA A 17 -7.98 -17.49 23.14
C ALA A 17 -6.88 -17.59 24.19
N VAL A 18 -5.61 -17.51 23.76
CA VAL A 18 -4.57 -16.72 24.45
C VAL A 18 -3.61 -16.14 23.39
N PHE A 19 -3.80 -14.87 23.05
CA PHE A 19 -2.71 -14.03 22.57
C PHE A 19 -1.98 -13.48 23.80
N THR A 20 -0.73 -13.86 23.99
CA THR A 20 0.25 -13.13 24.80
C THR A 20 1.58 -13.19 24.05
N GLY A 21 2.04 -12.02 23.59
CA GLY A 21 3.31 -11.89 22.89
C GLY A 21 4.53 -12.01 23.80
N CYS A 22 5.67 -12.29 23.19
CA CYS A 22 7.00 -11.80 23.56
C CYS A 22 7.94 -12.01 22.36
N GLY A 23 8.76 -11.01 22.10
CA GLY A 23 9.67 -10.95 20.96
C GLY A 23 10.77 -12.00 20.95
N GLY A 24 11.19 -12.31 19.74
CA GLY A 24 12.31 -13.17 19.38
C GLY A 24 12.35 -13.23 17.87
N GLN A 25 13.25 -12.45 17.27
CA GLN A 25 13.54 -12.46 15.85
C GLN A 25 14.19 -13.80 15.50
N ASP A 26 13.37 -14.77 15.09
CA ASP A 26 13.80 -15.92 14.33
C ASP A 26 13.22 -15.75 12.91
N THR A 27 14.13 -15.66 11.95
CA THR A 27 13.86 -15.79 10.52
C THR A 27 13.11 -17.09 10.30
N THR A 28 11.79 -17.00 10.26
CA THR A 28 10.91 -18.11 9.93
C THR A 28 10.81 -18.11 8.42
N ASP A 29 11.21 -19.21 7.79
CA ASP A 29 10.82 -19.50 6.41
C ASP A 29 9.34 -19.17 6.28
N GLU A 30 9.00 -18.15 5.48
CA GLU A 30 7.59 -17.80 5.25
C GLU A 30 6.94 -19.03 4.60
N GLU A 31 6.15 -19.78 5.39
CA GLU A 31 5.27 -20.82 4.86
C GLU A 31 4.42 -20.16 3.78
N GLN A 32 4.66 -20.56 2.53
CA GLN A 32 3.91 -20.10 1.38
C GLN A 32 2.43 -20.41 1.68
N PRO A 33 1.53 -19.42 1.69
CA PRO A 33 0.15 -19.67 2.08
C PRO A 33 -0.43 -20.73 1.15
N GLU A 34 -0.95 -21.83 1.70
CA GLU A 34 -1.61 -22.86 0.89
C GLU A 34 -2.81 -22.24 0.15
N THR A 35 -3.14 -22.77 -1.02
CA THR A 35 -4.32 -22.34 -1.77
C THR A 35 -5.58 -22.67 -0.98
N VAL A 36 -6.53 -21.73 -0.92
CA VAL A 36 -7.80 -22.00 -0.26
C VAL A 36 -8.72 -22.78 -1.20
N GLU A 37 -9.15 -23.97 -0.79
CA GLU A 37 -10.26 -24.65 -1.46
C GLU A 37 -11.56 -23.94 -1.05
N VAL A 38 -12.29 -23.40 -2.03
CA VAL A 38 -13.60 -22.76 -1.85
C VAL A 38 -14.64 -23.49 -2.70
N ASP A 39 -15.84 -23.69 -2.14
CA ASP A 39 -16.87 -24.53 -2.76
C ASP A 39 -17.53 -23.87 -4.00
N GLU A 40 -18.19 -22.73 -3.78
CA GLU A 40 -19.00 -22.02 -4.77
C GLU A 40 -18.70 -20.52 -4.68
N LEU A 41 -18.44 -19.89 -5.82
CA LEU A 41 -18.20 -18.44 -5.90
C LEU A 41 -19.53 -17.73 -6.07
N GLN A 42 -19.78 -16.69 -5.27
CA GLN A 42 -20.95 -15.84 -5.43
C GLN A 42 -20.69 -14.78 -6.49
N ASP A 43 -21.71 -14.44 -7.27
CA ASP A 43 -21.63 -13.38 -8.27
C ASP A 43 -21.34 -12.02 -7.64
N GLY A 44 -20.52 -11.22 -8.33
CA GLY A 44 -20.21 -9.87 -7.90
C GLY A 44 -18.81 -9.41 -8.29
N LYS A 45 -18.49 -8.19 -7.86
CA LYS A 45 -17.18 -7.59 -7.99
C LYS A 45 -16.45 -7.68 -6.66
N TYR A 46 -15.18 -8.01 -6.71
CA TYR A 46 -14.32 -8.21 -5.55
C TYR A 46 -13.02 -7.45 -5.78
N LEU A 47 -12.50 -6.86 -4.71
CA LEU A 47 -11.29 -6.07 -4.74
C LEU A 47 -10.53 -6.28 -3.44
N VAL A 48 -9.26 -6.61 -3.58
CA VAL A 48 -8.31 -6.73 -2.46
C VAL A 48 -7.22 -5.71 -2.66
N LYS A 49 -6.91 -4.97 -1.58
CA LYS A 49 -5.79 -4.06 -1.50
C LYS A 49 -4.89 -4.54 -0.37
N MET A 50 -3.67 -4.97 -0.71
CA MET A 50 -2.70 -5.43 0.25
C MET A 50 -2.02 -4.24 0.93
N PRO A 51 -1.43 -4.41 2.14
CA PRO A 51 -0.74 -3.33 2.83
C PRO A 51 0.44 -2.76 2.04
N VAL A 52 0.68 -1.45 2.18
CA VAL A 52 1.86 -0.74 1.67
C VAL A 52 3.14 -1.36 2.22
N SER A 53 4.04 -1.74 1.31
CA SER A 53 5.38 -2.23 1.63
C SER A 53 6.31 -1.09 2.07
N GLU A 54 7.41 -1.45 2.71
CA GLU A 54 8.48 -0.51 3.08
C GLU A 54 9.11 0.18 1.86
N GLN A 55 8.98 -0.42 0.67
CA GLN A 55 9.45 0.14 -0.60
C GLN A 55 8.46 1.11 -1.25
N GLY A 56 7.36 1.47 -0.58
CA GLY A 56 6.40 2.46 -1.09
C GLY A 56 5.57 1.96 -2.28
N ASN A 57 5.27 0.67 -2.31
CA ASN A 57 4.35 0.08 -3.28
C ASN A 57 3.51 -1.02 -2.65
N TYR A 58 2.38 -1.37 -3.26
CA TYR A 58 1.49 -2.42 -2.76
C TYR A 58 0.73 -3.14 -3.87
N PRO A 59 0.43 -4.43 -3.67
CA PRO A 59 -0.47 -5.17 -4.52
C PRO A 59 -1.93 -4.72 -4.40
N MET A 60 -2.62 -4.68 -5.53
CA MET A 60 -4.07 -4.52 -5.62
C MET A 60 -4.61 -5.46 -6.70
N ALA A 61 -5.69 -6.17 -6.38
CA ALA A 61 -6.29 -7.13 -7.29
C ALA A 61 -7.81 -6.97 -7.35
N GLN A 62 -8.36 -7.20 -8.53
CA GLN A 62 -9.78 -7.15 -8.83
C GLN A 62 -10.23 -8.47 -9.46
N MET A 63 -11.43 -8.90 -9.12
CA MET A 63 -12.05 -10.09 -9.68
C MET A 63 -13.54 -9.86 -9.87
N GLU A 64 -14.09 -10.32 -10.99
CA GLU A 64 -15.54 -10.33 -11.25
C GLU A 64 -16.00 -11.77 -11.47
N VAL A 65 -17.09 -12.13 -10.80
CA VAL A 65 -17.74 -13.44 -10.88
C VAL A 65 -19.15 -13.28 -11.43
N GLU A 66 -19.49 -14.06 -12.45
CA GLU A 66 -20.83 -14.15 -13.03
C GLU A 66 -21.21 -15.63 -13.20
N ASP A 67 -22.44 -16.00 -12.83
CA ASP A 67 -22.92 -17.39 -12.87
C ASP A 67 -21.98 -18.38 -12.15
N GLY A 68 -21.32 -17.92 -11.08
CA GLY A 68 -20.34 -18.70 -10.31
C GLY A 68 -18.97 -18.89 -10.99
N GLU A 69 -18.72 -18.26 -12.13
CA GLU A 69 -17.45 -18.34 -12.87
C GLU A 69 -16.68 -17.00 -12.83
N ILE A 70 -15.35 -17.06 -12.73
CA ILE A 70 -14.50 -15.85 -12.78
C ILE A 70 -14.44 -15.35 -14.23
N VAL A 71 -15.10 -14.23 -14.52
CA VAL A 71 -15.15 -13.64 -15.86
C VAL A 71 -14.04 -12.62 -16.11
N SER A 72 -13.56 -11.95 -15.07
CA SER A 72 -12.49 -10.95 -15.16
C SER A 72 -11.55 -11.02 -13.95
N PHE A 73 -10.26 -10.81 -14.18
CA PHE A 73 -9.27 -10.68 -13.12
C PHE A 73 -8.15 -9.72 -13.54
N LYS A 74 -7.73 -8.87 -12.60
CA LYS A 74 -6.58 -7.98 -12.76
C LYS A 74 -5.78 -7.95 -11.46
N TYR A 75 -4.46 -8.08 -11.55
CA TYR A 75 -3.50 -7.84 -10.48
C TYR A 75 -2.51 -6.76 -10.92
N ALA A 76 -2.27 -5.78 -10.07
CA ALA A 76 -1.25 -4.76 -10.26
C ALA A 76 -0.50 -4.49 -8.94
N GLU A 77 0.71 -3.98 -9.05
CA GLU A 77 1.41 -3.35 -7.93
C GLU A 77 1.44 -1.84 -8.17
N ILE A 78 1.01 -1.06 -7.17
CA ILE A 78 0.78 0.38 -7.28
C ILE A 78 1.86 1.13 -6.49
N LEU A 79 2.36 2.23 -7.06
CA LEU A 79 3.30 3.16 -6.41
C LEU A 79 2.53 4.16 -5.55
N VAL A 80 2.91 4.34 -4.28
CA VAL A 80 2.13 5.14 -3.31
C VAL A 80 2.18 6.65 -3.57
N ASP A 81 3.20 7.14 -4.25
CA ASP A 81 3.41 8.56 -4.51
C ASP A 81 2.62 9.05 -5.74
N SER A 82 2.51 8.22 -6.78
CA SER A 82 1.77 8.55 -8.01
C SER A 82 0.38 7.93 -8.06
N GLY A 83 0.14 6.82 -7.34
CA GLY A 83 -1.05 5.98 -7.51
C GLY A 83 -1.07 5.22 -8.82
N GLU A 84 0.04 5.20 -9.56
CA GLU A 84 0.16 4.48 -10.83
C GLU A 84 0.52 3.01 -10.61
N GLU A 85 0.03 2.16 -11.50
CA GLU A 85 0.52 0.79 -11.63
C GLU A 85 1.98 0.80 -12.08
N LYS A 86 2.78 -0.14 -11.57
CA LYS A 86 4.16 -0.35 -12.04
C LYS A 86 4.15 -0.65 -13.54
N SER A 87 5.01 0.06 -14.27
CA SER A 87 5.18 -0.03 -15.71
C SER A 87 6.63 0.26 -16.09
N GLU A 88 6.98 0.04 -17.36
CA GLU A 88 8.33 0.37 -17.89
C GLU A 88 8.66 1.87 -17.78
N ASP A 89 7.63 2.74 -17.72
CA ASP A 89 7.80 4.19 -17.66
C ASP A 89 8.13 4.69 -16.25
N ASN A 90 7.73 3.95 -15.21
CA ASN A 90 7.83 4.38 -13.80
C ASN A 90 8.53 3.37 -12.87
N TYR A 91 8.96 2.21 -13.37
CA TYR A 91 9.58 1.17 -12.54
C TYR A 91 10.71 0.44 -13.28
N GLU A 92 11.93 0.50 -12.73
CA GLU A 92 13.14 0.04 -13.43
C GLU A 92 13.35 -1.49 -13.40
N TYR A 93 12.74 -2.21 -12.45
CA TYR A 93 13.01 -3.63 -12.26
C TYR A 93 12.15 -4.50 -13.19
N GLN A 94 12.68 -4.76 -14.39
CA GLN A 94 12.00 -5.48 -15.47
C GLN A 94 11.47 -6.86 -15.06
N ASP A 95 12.24 -7.68 -14.34
CA ASP A 95 11.77 -9.03 -13.95
C ASP A 95 10.47 -8.96 -13.13
N GLY A 96 10.30 -7.89 -12.32
CA GLY A 96 9.07 -7.65 -11.58
C GLY A 96 7.87 -7.43 -12.51
N LEU A 97 8.05 -6.62 -13.55
CA LEU A 97 7.02 -6.35 -14.56
C LEU A 97 6.66 -7.61 -15.36
N ASP A 98 7.67 -8.37 -15.78
CA ASP A 98 7.49 -9.62 -16.53
C ASP A 98 6.72 -10.67 -15.69
N VAL A 99 7.02 -10.77 -14.39
CA VAL A 99 6.29 -11.64 -13.46
C VAL A 99 4.83 -11.18 -13.30
N ILE A 100 4.56 -9.89 -13.12
CA ILE A 100 3.19 -9.36 -13.02
C ILE A 100 2.38 -9.69 -14.28
N ALA A 101 2.95 -9.45 -15.47
CA ALA A 101 2.30 -9.74 -16.73
C ALA A 101 2.00 -11.24 -16.89
N ASN A 102 2.98 -12.10 -16.58
CA ASN A 102 2.82 -13.54 -16.69
C ASN A 102 1.78 -14.11 -15.71
N LEU A 103 1.75 -13.63 -14.46
CA LEU A 103 0.76 -14.08 -13.48
C LEU A 103 -0.68 -13.69 -13.88
N ASN A 104 -0.87 -12.48 -14.40
CA ASN A 104 -2.16 -12.04 -14.93
C ASN A 104 -2.62 -12.91 -16.12
N GLU A 105 -1.71 -13.20 -17.07
CA GLU A 105 -2.01 -14.06 -18.22
C GLU A 105 -2.42 -15.46 -17.77
N GLN A 106 -1.57 -16.11 -16.95
CA GLN A 106 -1.81 -17.48 -16.50
C GLN A 106 -3.12 -17.60 -15.72
N PHE A 107 -3.39 -16.70 -14.78
CA PHE A 107 -4.60 -16.80 -13.97
C PHE A 107 -5.85 -16.46 -14.77
N ASN A 108 -5.78 -15.55 -15.74
CA ASN A 108 -6.92 -15.31 -16.64
C ASN A 108 -7.21 -16.47 -17.59
N GLU A 109 -6.20 -17.26 -17.98
CA GLU A 109 -6.40 -18.48 -18.78
C GLU A 109 -6.97 -19.62 -17.94
N LYS A 110 -6.38 -19.85 -16.76
CA LYS A 110 -6.63 -21.06 -15.96
C LYS A 110 -7.79 -20.90 -14.99
N LYS A 111 -7.99 -19.68 -14.46
CA LYS A 111 -8.97 -19.36 -13.41
C LYS A 111 -8.86 -20.24 -12.14
N ASP A 112 -7.74 -20.93 -11.97
CA ASP A 112 -7.40 -21.75 -10.82
C ASP A 112 -5.96 -21.43 -10.39
N LEU A 113 -5.81 -21.02 -9.13
CA LEU A 113 -4.53 -20.64 -8.54
C LEU A 113 -3.56 -21.84 -8.44
N ASN A 114 -4.08 -23.07 -8.31
CA ASN A 114 -3.28 -24.29 -8.25
C ASN A 114 -2.65 -24.65 -9.60
N GLU A 115 -3.22 -24.16 -10.69
CA GLU A 115 -2.72 -24.42 -12.03
C GLU A 115 -1.66 -23.39 -12.46
N VAL A 116 -1.49 -22.27 -11.74
CA VAL A 116 -0.48 -21.24 -12.04
C VAL A 116 0.93 -21.79 -11.83
N ASP A 117 1.78 -21.66 -12.85
CA ASP A 117 3.20 -22.00 -12.79
C ASP A 117 4.00 -20.77 -12.32
N PHE A 118 4.27 -20.71 -11.02
CA PHE A 118 5.03 -19.63 -10.40
C PHE A 118 6.52 -19.63 -10.78
N ASP A 119 7.03 -20.69 -11.40
CA ASP A 119 8.44 -20.80 -11.82
C ASP A 119 8.63 -20.49 -13.31
N ALA A 120 7.56 -20.20 -14.04
CA ALA A 120 7.59 -19.87 -15.48
C ALA A 120 8.47 -18.64 -15.81
N VAL A 121 8.53 -17.66 -14.90
CA VAL A 121 9.40 -16.48 -14.99
C VAL A 121 10.27 -16.41 -13.73
N SER A 122 11.58 -16.24 -13.88
CA SER A 122 12.51 -16.14 -12.75
C SER A 122 12.41 -14.81 -12.01
N GLY A 123 12.79 -14.78 -10.72
CA GLY A 123 12.85 -13.54 -9.95
C GLY A 123 11.52 -13.17 -9.26
N ALA A 124 11.47 -11.93 -8.74
CA ALA A 124 10.32 -11.32 -8.07
C ALA A 124 9.55 -12.23 -7.09
N THR A 125 10.27 -12.95 -6.22
CA THR A 125 9.68 -13.88 -5.24
C THR A 125 8.59 -13.22 -4.38
N PHE A 126 8.80 -11.96 -3.98
CA PHE A 126 7.83 -11.19 -3.20
C PHE A 126 6.51 -10.99 -3.96
N THR A 127 6.57 -10.50 -5.21
CA THR A 127 5.41 -10.32 -6.10
C THR A 127 4.60 -11.62 -6.26
N LYS A 128 5.27 -12.76 -6.43
CA LYS A 128 4.59 -14.07 -6.53
C LYS A 128 3.85 -14.44 -5.25
N GLY A 129 4.48 -14.19 -4.10
CA GLY A 129 3.86 -14.42 -2.78
C GLY A 129 2.64 -13.53 -2.57
N GLU A 130 2.75 -12.26 -2.88
CA GLU A 130 1.65 -11.28 -2.76
C GLU A 130 0.51 -11.56 -3.73
N PHE A 131 0.80 -11.96 -4.97
CA PHE A 131 -0.20 -12.44 -5.91
C PHE A 131 -1.02 -13.60 -5.33
N LYS A 132 -0.34 -14.61 -4.76
CA LYS A 132 -1.00 -15.77 -4.17
C LYS A 132 -1.92 -15.36 -3.01
N LYS A 133 -1.47 -14.44 -2.15
CA LYS A 133 -2.27 -13.89 -1.04
C LYS A 133 -3.50 -13.15 -1.58
N ALA A 134 -3.32 -12.22 -2.52
CA ALA A 134 -4.41 -11.42 -3.07
C ALA A 134 -5.48 -12.28 -3.76
N VAL A 135 -5.08 -13.27 -4.56
CA VAL A 135 -6.01 -14.21 -5.20
C VAL A 135 -6.76 -15.05 -4.16
N ASN A 136 -6.05 -15.61 -3.17
CA ASN A 136 -6.70 -16.36 -2.10
C ASN A 136 -7.74 -15.50 -1.34
N GLU A 137 -7.41 -14.25 -1.02
CA GLU A 137 -8.34 -13.34 -0.35
C GLU A 137 -9.57 -13.04 -1.22
N LEU A 138 -9.38 -12.78 -2.53
CA LEU A 138 -10.48 -12.60 -3.48
C LEU A 138 -11.40 -13.83 -3.56
N LEU A 139 -10.83 -15.04 -3.61
CA LEU A 139 -11.60 -16.29 -3.61
C LEU A 139 -12.38 -16.48 -2.31
N VAL A 140 -11.78 -16.16 -1.16
CA VAL A 140 -12.47 -16.19 0.14
C VAL A 140 -13.62 -15.19 0.16
N MET A 141 -13.40 -13.94 -0.26
CA MET A 141 -14.45 -12.91 -0.32
C MET A 141 -15.59 -13.36 -1.23
N ALA A 142 -15.28 -13.88 -2.42
CA ALA A 142 -16.26 -14.38 -3.37
C ALA A 142 -17.05 -15.58 -2.85
N SER A 143 -16.42 -16.51 -2.13
CA SER A 143 -17.12 -17.63 -1.50
C SER A 143 -18.12 -17.21 -0.42
N LYS A 144 -17.90 -16.05 0.20
CA LYS A 144 -18.75 -15.47 1.23
C LYS A 144 -19.75 -14.44 0.69
N GLY A 145 -19.66 -14.07 -0.59
CA GLY A 145 -20.41 -12.96 -1.16
C GLY A 145 -20.07 -11.60 -0.54
N GLU A 146 -18.84 -11.42 -0.08
CA GLU A 146 -18.32 -10.14 0.45
C GLU A 146 -17.95 -9.22 -0.73
N THR A 147 -18.96 -8.73 -1.43
CA THR A 147 -18.78 -7.89 -2.63
C THR A 147 -18.18 -6.53 -2.30
N TYR A 148 -17.45 -5.99 -3.28
CA TYR A 148 -16.83 -4.68 -3.22
C TYR A 148 -17.83 -3.56 -3.57
N GLU A 149 -17.80 -2.48 -2.78
CA GLU A 149 -18.52 -1.23 -3.04
C GLU A 149 -17.55 -0.04 -2.94
N PRO A 150 -17.47 0.83 -3.97
CA PRO A 150 -16.62 2.02 -3.94
C PRO A 150 -17.00 2.98 -2.80
N VAL A 151 -15.98 3.48 -2.08
CA VAL A 151 -16.18 4.41 -0.95
C VAL A 151 -16.10 5.87 -1.40
N TYR A 152 -15.24 6.16 -2.38
CA TYR A 152 -15.01 7.49 -2.93
C TYR A 152 -15.36 7.55 -4.41
N LEU A 153 -15.57 8.75 -4.92
CA LEU A 153 -15.57 9.04 -6.34
C LEU A 153 -14.13 9.02 -6.87
N ASP A 154 -13.94 8.46 -8.06
CA ASP A 154 -12.65 8.44 -8.71
C ASP A 154 -12.23 9.83 -9.16
N GLY A 155 -10.96 10.16 -8.95
CA GLY A 155 -10.44 11.48 -9.27
C GLY A 155 -9.05 11.75 -8.69
N GLU A 156 -8.59 12.96 -8.93
CA GLU A 156 -7.42 13.54 -8.29
C GLU A 156 -7.90 14.77 -7.53
N TYR A 157 -7.59 14.79 -6.23
CA TYR A 157 -8.12 15.78 -5.31
C TYR A 157 -6.98 16.56 -4.69
N GLU A 158 -6.99 17.88 -4.87
CA GLU A 158 -5.90 18.74 -4.47
C GLU A 158 -6.26 19.56 -3.22
N ALA A 159 -5.30 19.71 -2.32
CA ALA A 159 -5.39 20.69 -1.25
C ALA A 159 -4.05 21.37 -1.01
N LYS A 160 -4.09 22.65 -0.64
CA LYS A 160 -2.92 23.45 -0.28
C LYS A 160 -3.12 24.15 1.05
N ALA A 161 -2.04 24.28 1.81
CA ALA A 161 -2.02 25.08 3.02
C ALA A 161 -2.30 26.55 2.68
N GLU A 162 -2.94 27.28 3.61
CA GLU A 162 -3.24 28.70 3.40
C GLU A 162 -1.99 29.58 3.49
N GLU A 163 -1.06 29.22 4.37
CA GLU A 163 0.16 29.97 4.65
C GLU A 163 1.38 29.01 4.68
N PRO A 164 2.57 29.48 4.27
CA PRO A 164 3.77 28.67 4.32
C PRO A 164 4.30 28.51 5.75
N SER A 165 4.85 27.34 6.06
CA SER A 165 5.62 27.07 7.28
C SER A 165 7.12 27.16 6.98
N ASN A 166 7.81 28.10 7.62
CA ASN A 166 9.25 28.34 7.39
C ASN A 166 9.60 28.51 5.90
N ASP A 167 8.81 29.29 5.17
CA ASP A 167 8.95 29.54 3.72
C ASP A 167 8.69 28.32 2.81
N TRP A 168 8.12 27.24 3.35
CA TRP A 168 7.65 26.09 2.58
C TRP A 168 6.11 26.02 2.61
N LEU A 169 5.49 25.98 1.45
CA LEU A 169 4.04 25.83 1.29
C LEU A 169 3.70 24.37 1.05
N ALA A 170 2.93 23.76 1.96
CA ALA A 170 2.49 22.38 1.81
C ALA A 170 1.33 22.25 0.80
N GLU A 171 1.39 21.23 -0.03
CA GLU A 171 0.36 20.83 -0.98
C GLU A 171 0.28 19.31 -1.07
N VAL A 172 -0.92 18.79 -1.37
CA VAL A 172 -1.16 17.37 -1.58
C VAL A 172 -2.06 17.15 -2.79
N VAL A 173 -1.80 16.05 -3.51
CA VAL A 173 -2.72 15.44 -4.47
C VAL A 173 -3.08 14.05 -3.96
N VAL A 174 -4.36 13.79 -3.71
CA VAL A 174 -4.88 12.48 -3.34
C VAL A 174 -5.48 11.84 -4.58
N ILE A 175 -4.96 10.68 -4.98
CA ILE A 175 -5.41 9.94 -6.15
C ILE A 175 -6.37 8.84 -5.71
N VAL A 176 -7.59 8.89 -6.22
CA VAL A 176 -8.62 7.88 -5.97
C VAL A 176 -8.91 7.13 -7.27
N ARG A 177 -8.87 5.79 -7.21
CA ARG A 177 -9.27 4.89 -8.28
C ARG A 177 -10.09 3.76 -7.69
N GLU A 178 -11.15 3.36 -8.39
CA GLU A 178 -12.08 2.32 -7.95
C GLU A 178 -12.72 2.64 -6.60
N GLY A 179 -12.79 3.90 -6.19
CA GLY A 179 -13.22 4.33 -4.86
C GLY A 179 -12.25 4.01 -3.71
N GLN A 180 -10.99 3.70 -4.03
CA GLN A 180 -9.88 3.56 -3.09
C GLN A 180 -8.90 4.71 -3.24
N ILE A 181 -8.36 5.21 -2.13
CA ILE A 181 -7.14 6.03 -2.14
C ILE A 181 -6.01 5.11 -2.58
N VAL A 182 -5.43 5.43 -3.74
CA VAL A 182 -4.36 4.63 -4.36
C VAL A 182 -3.00 5.32 -4.38
N GLY A 183 -2.98 6.65 -4.27
CA GLY A 183 -1.75 7.41 -4.24
C GLY A 183 -1.91 8.76 -3.54
N ILE A 184 -0.80 9.29 -3.03
CA ILE A 184 -0.74 10.57 -2.32
C ILE A 184 0.59 11.27 -2.69
N ASP A 185 0.55 12.30 -3.54
CA ASP A 185 1.71 13.19 -3.80
C ASP A 185 1.65 14.34 -2.79
N TYR A 186 2.36 14.22 -1.67
CA TYR A 186 2.56 15.32 -0.73
C TYR A 186 3.89 16.01 -0.99
N SER A 187 3.86 17.33 -1.09
CA SER A 187 5.09 18.12 -1.21
C SER A 187 5.01 19.43 -0.44
N GLU A 188 6.18 19.92 -0.03
CA GLU A 188 6.32 21.25 0.54
C GLU A 188 7.21 22.08 -0.39
N VAL A 189 6.72 23.21 -0.90
CA VAL A 189 7.33 23.97 -2.00
C VAL A 189 7.86 25.31 -1.50
N ALA A 190 9.10 25.65 -1.85
CA ALA A 190 9.72 26.90 -1.44
C ALA A 190 8.99 28.12 -2.04
N VAL A 191 8.54 29.06 -1.19
CA VAL A 191 7.79 30.25 -1.66
C VAL A 191 8.69 31.42 -2.08
N LYS A 192 10.00 31.34 -1.77
CA LYS A 192 11.01 32.34 -2.13
C LYS A 192 12.40 31.70 -2.21
N ASP A 193 13.34 32.42 -2.82
CA ASP A 193 14.77 32.07 -2.75
C ASP A 193 15.25 32.15 -1.30
N MET A 194 15.93 31.12 -0.83
CA MET A 194 16.44 31.05 0.55
C MET A 194 17.70 30.19 0.67
N ASP A 195 18.33 30.31 1.83
CA ASP A 195 19.44 29.46 2.21
C ASP A 195 18.89 28.32 3.08
N SER A 196 19.30 27.10 2.77
CA SER A 196 18.98 25.91 3.52
C SER A 196 20.26 25.10 3.77
N SER A 197 20.09 23.91 4.31
CA SER A 197 21.15 22.92 4.44
C SER A 197 20.62 21.54 4.07
N LYS A 198 21.49 20.68 3.54
CA LYS A 198 21.19 19.28 3.26
C LYS A 198 22.11 18.37 4.07
N VAL A 199 21.69 17.12 4.28
CA VAL A 199 22.55 16.10 4.92
C VAL A 199 23.64 15.65 3.94
N VAL A 200 24.84 15.42 4.47
CA VAL A 200 25.94 14.78 3.72
C VAL A 200 25.79 13.26 3.87
N PHE A 201 25.73 12.55 2.75
CA PHE A 201 25.68 11.10 2.70
C PHE A 201 27.03 10.50 2.28
N ASP A 202 27.33 9.28 2.73
CA ASP A 202 28.46 8.48 2.25
C ASP A 202 28.11 7.72 0.96
N ASP A 203 29.07 6.95 0.43
CA ASP A 203 28.91 6.16 -0.80
C ASP A 203 27.83 5.06 -0.68
N ASP A 204 27.41 4.73 0.55
CA ASP A 204 26.35 3.76 0.84
C ASP A 204 24.98 4.44 1.10
N ASN A 205 24.85 5.74 0.80
CA ASN A 205 23.67 6.57 1.08
C ASN A 205 23.31 6.66 2.57
N LYS A 206 24.29 6.53 3.48
CA LYS A 206 24.06 6.70 4.91
C LYS A 206 24.48 8.10 5.36
N PRO A 207 23.72 8.75 6.28
CA PRO A 207 24.11 10.05 6.82
C PRO A 207 25.50 10.00 7.47
N VAL A 208 26.39 10.90 7.06
CA VAL A 208 27.69 11.07 7.69
C VAL A 208 27.50 11.75 9.04
N MET A 209 27.84 11.07 10.13
CA MET A 209 27.63 11.59 11.48
C MET A 209 28.73 12.56 11.92
N GLY A 210 28.34 13.61 12.64
CA GLY A 210 29.18 14.57 13.32
C GLY A 210 29.65 14.07 14.69
N ALA A 211 30.46 14.89 15.38
CA ALA A 211 30.97 14.57 16.72
C ALA A 211 29.90 14.68 17.82
N ASP A 212 28.75 15.26 17.50
CA ASP A 212 27.59 15.46 18.36
C ASP A 212 26.47 14.44 18.12
N ASP A 213 26.77 13.33 17.43
CA ASP A 213 25.82 12.30 16.99
C ASP A 213 24.65 12.84 16.17
N LYS A 214 24.85 13.98 15.47
CA LYS A 214 23.91 14.50 14.47
C LYS A 214 24.47 14.36 13.06
N PRO A 215 23.62 14.22 12.03
CA PRO A 215 24.08 14.24 10.64
C PRO A 215 24.85 15.53 10.33
N LYS A 216 25.99 15.40 9.66
CA LYS A 216 26.68 16.54 9.07
C LYS A 216 25.82 17.14 7.97
N THR A 217 25.84 18.47 7.90
CA THR A 217 25.10 19.21 6.89
C THR A 217 26.00 20.16 6.13
N GLU A 218 25.59 20.48 4.91
CA GLU A 218 26.23 21.49 4.08
C GLU A 218 25.19 22.51 3.56
N PRO A 219 25.59 23.79 3.39
CA PRO A 219 24.67 24.82 2.93
C PRO A 219 24.29 24.62 1.47
N VAL A 220 23.03 24.88 1.14
CA VAL A 220 22.48 24.79 -0.21
C VAL A 220 21.57 25.99 -0.47
N LYS A 221 21.56 26.47 -1.72
CA LYS A 221 20.65 27.52 -2.15
C LYS A 221 19.38 26.88 -2.68
N VAL A 222 18.23 27.29 -2.15
CA VAL A 222 16.90 26.87 -2.59
C VAL A 222 16.28 27.99 -3.39
N LYS A 223 15.69 27.66 -4.53
CA LYS A 223 14.96 28.58 -5.38
C LYS A 223 13.47 28.51 -5.11
N LYS A 224 12.80 29.64 -5.31
CA LYS A 224 11.33 29.66 -5.31
C LYS A 224 10.80 28.61 -6.31
N GLY A 225 9.89 27.76 -5.84
CA GLY A 225 9.30 26.68 -6.62
C GLY A 225 9.99 25.32 -6.47
N ASP A 226 11.14 25.25 -5.79
CA ASP A 226 11.78 23.97 -5.50
C ASP A 226 10.91 23.15 -4.52
N LYS A 227 10.68 21.86 -4.82
CA LYS A 227 10.10 20.90 -3.87
C LYS A 227 11.12 20.57 -2.79
N LYS A 228 10.69 20.52 -1.53
CA LYS A 228 11.50 20.06 -0.39
C LYS A 228 11.93 18.61 -0.61
N SER A 229 13.22 18.33 -0.45
CA SER A 229 13.80 17.01 -0.63
C SER A 229 15.08 16.83 0.18
N ILE A 230 15.64 15.62 0.21
CA ILE A 230 16.92 15.34 0.87
C ILE A 230 18.08 16.16 0.27
N GLU A 231 17.92 16.68 -0.95
CA GLU A 231 18.93 17.50 -1.63
C GLU A 231 18.92 18.97 -1.18
N ASN A 232 17.87 19.40 -0.48
CA ASN A 232 17.74 20.80 -0.08
C ASN A 232 17.25 21.00 1.36
N TYR A 233 17.09 19.93 2.13
CA TYR A 233 16.57 19.97 3.48
C TYR A 233 17.25 18.94 4.39
N ALA A 234 17.64 19.37 5.59
CA ALA A 234 18.49 18.59 6.48
C ALA A 234 17.72 17.71 7.48
N HIS A 235 16.42 17.96 7.67
CA HIS A 235 15.61 17.22 8.65
C HIS A 235 14.99 16.00 7.97
N LEU A 236 15.71 14.87 8.03
CA LEU A 236 15.33 13.64 7.33
C LEU A 236 14.06 13.00 7.88
N ASP A 237 13.75 13.21 9.16
CA ASP A 237 12.55 12.71 9.82
C ASP A 237 11.27 13.18 9.13
N ALA A 238 11.28 14.35 8.50
CA ALA A 238 10.15 14.82 7.71
C ALA A 238 9.77 13.86 6.56
N PHE A 239 10.76 13.26 5.89
CA PHE A 239 10.50 12.34 4.77
C PHE A 239 10.04 10.97 5.24
N ASP A 240 10.54 10.49 6.38
CA ASP A 240 10.08 9.25 7.01
C ASP A 240 8.64 9.41 7.51
N VAL A 241 8.31 10.58 8.08
CA VAL A 241 6.95 10.92 8.50
C VAL A 241 6.00 10.95 7.31
N ILE A 242 6.38 11.56 6.18
CA ILE A 242 5.57 11.58 4.96
C ILE A 242 5.25 10.15 4.50
N LYS A 243 6.26 9.29 4.37
CA LYS A 243 6.08 7.88 3.99
C LYS A 243 5.17 7.12 4.96
N GLY A 244 5.37 7.33 6.26
CA GLY A 244 4.55 6.70 7.30
C GLY A 244 3.08 7.13 7.21
N VAL A 245 2.81 8.41 6.96
CA VAL A 245 1.44 8.91 6.77
C VAL A 245 0.83 8.36 5.49
N GLN A 246 1.56 8.40 4.36
CA GLN A 246 1.08 7.83 3.09
C GLN A 246 0.66 6.37 3.27
N LYS A 247 1.52 5.55 3.87
CA LYS A 247 1.26 4.15 4.17
C LYS A 247 -0.03 3.98 4.97
N GLN A 248 -0.17 4.67 6.10
CA GLN A 248 -1.35 4.47 6.94
C GLN A 248 -2.65 4.96 6.30
N VAL A 249 -2.61 6.10 5.60
CA VAL A 249 -3.81 6.62 4.93
C VAL A 249 -4.26 5.70 3.79
N ILE A 250 -3.32 5.17 2.99
CA ILE A 250 -3.63 4.23 1.91
C ILE A 250 -4.15 2.92 2.49
N ASP A 251 -3.45 2.32 3.46
CA ASP A 251 -3.85 1.05 4.09
C ASP A 251 -5.26 1.13 4.70
N ASN A 252 -5.56 2.27 5.34
CA ASN A 252 -6.85 2.50 6.00
C ASN A 252 -7.93 3.06 5.06
N ASN A 253 -7.58 3.41 3.82
CA ASN A 253 -8.45 4.08 2.86
C ASN A 253 -9.09 5.38 3.41
N GLY A 254 -8.33 6.17 4.17
CA GLY A 254 -8.81 7.40 4.78
C GLY A 254 -7.94 7.87 5.94
N VAL A 255 -8.34 8.97 6.58
CA VAL A 255 -7.58 9.62 7.67
C VAL A 255 -8.05 9.26 9.08
N GLU A 256 -9.06 8.40 9.20
CA GLU A 256 -9.64 8.01 10.49
C GLU A 256 -8.89 6.81 11.10
N ASP A 257 -8.94 6.61 12.41
CA ASP A 257 -8.40 5.42 13.10
C ASP A 257 -6.91 5.08 12.80
N LEU A 258 -6.11 6.08 12.44
CA LEU A 258 -4.68 5.91 12.15
C LEU A 258 -3.84 5.66 13.41
N ASN A 259 -2.86 4.77 13.33
CA ASN A 259 -1.86 4.52 14.36
C ASN A 259 -0.72 5.56 14.32
N LEU A 260 -1.04 6.81 14.66
CA LEU A 260 -0.07 7.92 14.58
C LEU A 260 1.08 7.82 15.58
N ASP A 261 0.93 7.04 16.65
CA ASP A 261 1.99 6.81 17.65
C ASP A 261 3.19 6.05 17.05
N GLY A 262 2.96 5.29 15.98
CA GLY A 262 4.03 4.63 15.22
C GLY A 262 4.85 5.57 14.33
N ILE A 263 4.40 6.82 14.13
CA ILE A 263 5.06 7.81 13.28
C ILE A 263 5.69 8.89 14.17
N THR A 264 6.99 8.80 14.41
CA THR A 264 7.74 9.71 15.29
C THR A 264 8.50 10.79 14.50
N GLY A 265 8.63 11.99 15.07
CA GLY A 265 9.31 13.11 14.41
C GLY A 265 8.35 14.04 13.66
N ALA A 266 8.89 15.14 13.12
CA ALA A 266 8.21 16.15 12.30
C ALA A 266 6.67 16.31 12.49
N THR A 267 6.22 16.53 13.74
CA THR A 267 4.79 16.58 14.10
C THR A 267 3.99 17.57 13.24
N GLY A 268 4.57 18.73 12.93
CA GLY A 268 3.92 19.73 12.08
C GLY A 268 3.69 19.26 10.64
N THR A 269 4.63 18.52 10.05
CA THR A 269 4.46 17.93 8.70
C THR A 269 3.37 16.87 8.73
N ARG A 270 3.34 16.01 9.76
CA ARG A 270 2.29 14.98 9.93
C ARG A 270 0.90 15.61 10.01
N GLU A 271 0.72 16.58 10.91
CA GLU A 271 -0.58 17.24 11.12
C GLU A 271 -1.03 17.98 9.86
N THR A 272 -0.13 18.76 9.24
CA THR A 272 -0.43 19.48 7.99
C THR A 272 -0.83 18.52 6.87
N MET A 273 -0.09 17.42 6.70
CA MET A 273 -0.39 16.42 5.67
C MET A 273 -1.78 15.79 5.88
N LEU A 274 -2.12 15.39 7.11
CA LEU A 274 -3.43 14.81 7.43
C LEU A 274 -4.57 15.79 7.19
N ASP A 275 -4.41 17.05 7.61
CA ASP A 275 -5.41 18.10 7.40
C ASP A 275 -5.65 18.35 5.90
N LEU A 276 -4.58 18.38 5.10
CA LEU A 276 -4.69 18.57 3.66
C LEU A 276 -5.33 17.37 2.95
N ILE A 277 -4.98 16.14 3.34
CA ILE A 277 -5.62 14.92 2.81
C ILE A 277 -7.11 14.93 3.15
N ALA A 278 -7.48 15.22 4.40
CA ALA A 278 -8.86 15.29 4.84
C ALA A 278 -9.66 16.31 4.02
N LYS A 279 -9.08 17.49 3.79
CA LYS A 279 -9.65 18.55 2.96
C LYS A 279 -9.81 18.13 1.50
N ALA A 280 -8.79 17.50 0.91
CA ALA A 280 -8.87 17.00 -0.47
C ALA A 280 -10.00 15.96 -0.62
N LEU A 281 -10.15 15.07 0.35
CA LEU A 281 -11.20 14.03 0.34
C LEU A 281 -12.62 14.55 0.58
N GLU A 282 -12.83 15.82 0.96
CA GLU A 282 -14.18 16.40 1.04
C GLU A 282 -14.89 16.42 -0.33
N GLU A 283 -14.12 16.58 -1.41
CA GLU A 283 -14.62 16.57 -2.79
C GLU A 283 -14.79 15.16 -3.38
N ALA A 284 -14.26 14.14 -2.69
CA ALA A 284 -14.27 12.74 -3.12
C ALA A 284 -15.48 11.94 -2.58
N LYS A 285 -16.30 12.53 -1.71
CA LYS A 285 -17.50 11.92 -1.10
C LYS A 285 -18.77 12.31 -1.83
#